data_AF-A0A6M3JTT1-F1
#
_entry.id   AF-A0A6M3JTT1-F1
#
_cell.length_a   1.000
_cell.length_b   1.000
_cell.length_c   1.000
_cell.angle_alpha   90.00
_cell.angle_beta   90.00
_cell.angle_gamma   90.00
#
_symmetry.space_group_name_H-M   'P 1'
#
loop_
_entity.id
_entity.type
_entity.pdbx_description
1 polymer ?
#
loop_
_entity_poly.entity_id
_entity_poly.type
_entity_poly.pdbx_seq_one_letter_code
_entity_poly.pdbx_strand_id
1 'polypeptide(L)'
;MKCPGWTQEQTAVGGAVTGVFTIADLSVPYVAGGVAGDTVFVQISAALGMRVRTGHQILLRDASDYRVDVIGKVTDVTRGATTVLAVRLLENDDNSPAHDLSDCDNFKIVGNINPEGGEMPEAIALNPTKVYNFTQIFRTPLSTTRTAMKTNLRTGNDYQKAKAEALEMHSWEMELAFLWGIRTENIGDNGKPERTTMGVINFIRQYATANCDDFTLNATYAGQGWTDALGSSTAGQVWLDNFLEQVFRYGAEEKLCLCGSGFLLGIQALAQAGGTINLAPTQKIYGMQIREWLTPFGSIYMKTHPLFSFDATTRNMGLLLEPKELEYKYIDDTSFYGESSSKQHSSGYGQRRIDGLNEEYLTESGLEFGLPQKCAVLNGVGLDNDL
;
A
#
# COMPACT_ATOMS: atom_id res chain seq x y z
N MET A 1 5.77 -17.34 13.26
CA MET A 1 5.91 -16.25 14.26
C MET A 1 5.20 -15.00 13.70
N LYS A 2 4.63 -14.10 14.52
CA LYS A 2 4.06 -12.84 14.00
C LYS A 2 5.20 -11.81 13.91
N CYS A 3 5.37 -11.11 12.79
CA CYS A 3 6.19 -9.91 12.69
C CYS A 3 5.27 -8.71 12.88
N PRO A 4 5.20 -8.11 14.09
CA PRO A 4 4.23 -7.06 14.37
C PRO A 4 4.78 -5.68 13.97
N GLY A 5 4.19 -5.08 12.95
CA GLY A 5 4.33 -3.66 12.66
C GLY A 5 3.26 -2.86 13.40
N TRP A 6 3.65 -1.75 14.03
CA TRP A 6 2.71 -0.80 14.60
C TRP A 6 2.52 0.34 13.61
N THR A 7 1.34 0.44 13.03
CA THR A 7 1.03 1.53 12.11
C THR A 7 0.28 2.61 12.88
N GLN A 8 0.87 3.81 12.96
CA GLN A 8 0.21 5.00 13.46
C GLN A 8 0.01 5.96 12.29
N GLU A 9 -1.22 6.03 11.78
CA GLU A 9 -1.58 7.05 10.79
C GLU A 9 -1.74 8.40 11.50
N GLN A 10 -0.84 9.35 11.21
CA GLN A 10 -0.89 10.68 11.80
C GLN A 10 -1.80 11.65 11.02
N THR A 11 -2.67 11.17 10.11
CA THR A 11 -3.04 12.05 8.98
C THR A 11 -4.33 12.87 9.08
N ALA A 12 -5.25 12.58 9.98
CA ALA A 12 -6.49 13.36 10.01
C ALA A 12 -6.42 14.50 11.04
N VAL A 13 -5.80 15.64 10.69
CA VAL A 13 -6.09 16.92 11.38
C VAL A 13 -7.50 17.43 10.97
N GLY A 14 -8.17 16.75 10.04
CA GLY A 14 -9.55 16.97 9.64
C GLY A 14 -10.22 15.70 9.11
N GLY A 15 -11.52 15.75 8.84
CA GLY A 15 -12.28 14.62 8.31
C GLY A 15 -13.70 15.02 7.90
N ALA A 16 -14.51 14.04 7.50
CA ALA A 16 -15.85 14.31 6.98
C ALA A 16 -16.86 14.61 8.09
N VAL A 17 -17.77 15.54 7.81
CA VAL A 17 -18.96 15.85 8.59
C VAL A 17 -20.13 15.08 8.00
N THR A 18 -20.87 14.35 8.83
CA THR A 18 -22.06 13.57 8.40
C THR A 18 -23.33 14.42 8.40
N GLY A 19 -23.38 15.44 9.25
CA GLY A 19 -24.50 16.37 9.32
C GLY A 19 -24.32 17.40 10.42
N VAL A 20 -25.05 18.50 10.28
CA VAL A 20 -25.04 19.66 11.18
C VAL A 20 -26.48 19.89 11.69
N PHE A 21 -26.64 20.07 13.00
CA PHE A 21 -27.94 20.09 13.68
C PHE A 21 -28.02 21.22 14.71
N THR A 22 -29.23 21.69 15.02
CA THR A 22 -29.43 22.75 16.02
C THR A 22 -29.60 22.22 17.45
N ILE A 23 -29.82 20.91 17.60
CA ILE A 23 -30.07 20.25 18.90
C ILE A 23 -29.32 18.91 19.01
N ALA A 24 -29.04 18.53 20.26
CA ALA A 24 -28.18 17.38 20.59
C ALA A 24 -28.76 16.01 20.20
N ASP A 25 -30.08 15.89 20.02
CA ASP A 25 -30.75 14.65 19.62
C ASP A 25 -30.72 14.41 18.11
N LEU A 26 -30.14 15.33 17.34
CA LEU A 26 -30.02 15.30 15.88
C LEU A 26 -31.37 15.28 15.14
N SER A 27 -32.46 15.69 15.79
CA SER A 27 -33.80 15.64 15.19
C SER A 27 -34.14 16.87 14.32
N VAL A 28 -33.40 17.98 14.47
CA VAL A 28 -33.59 19.20 13.67
C VAL A 28 -32.28 19.56 12.95
N PRO A 29 -32.24 19.43 11.60
CA PRO A 29 -31.07 19.81 10.83
C PRO A 29 -30.88 21.33 10.87
N TYR A 30 -29.62 21.74 10.82
CA TYR A 30 -29.27 23.14 10.63
C TYR A 30 -29.66 23.58 9.22
N VAL A 31 -30.18 24.80 9.08
CA VAL A 31 -30.64 25.33 7.79
C VAL A 31 -29.79 26.52 7.35
N ALA A 32 -29.72 27.60 8.14
CA ALA A 32 -28.92 28.78 7.84
C ALA A 32 -28.92 29.76 9.04
N GLY A 33 -28.08 30.80 8.98
CA GLY A 33 -28.26 32.02 9.77
C GLY A 33 -27.74 31.94 11.20
N GLY A 34 -26.77 31.06 11.45
CA GLY A 34 -26.09 30.94 12.72
C GLY A 34 -25.29 32.19 13.02
N VAL A 35 -25.42 32.69 14.24
CA VAL A 35 -24.67 33.87 14.69
C VAL A 35 -23.55 33.48 15.63
N ALA A 36 -22.54 34.34 15.74
CA ALA A 36 -21.46 34.14 16.69
C ALA A 36 -22.03 33.94 18.11
N GLY A 37 -21.64 32.82 18.74
CA GLY A 37 -22.13 32.40 20.05
C GLY A 37 -23.21 31.33 20.04
N ASP A 38 -23.84 31.05 18.89
CA ASP A 38 -24.79 29.94 18.76
C ASP A 38 -24.09 28.59 18.92
N THR A 39 -24.81 27.62 19.46
CA THR A 39 -24.32 26.24 19.60
C THR A 39 -24.96 25.36 18.54
N VAL A 40 -24.11 24.75 17.73
CA VAL A 40 -24.46 23.83 16.66
C VAL A 40 -23.90 22.45 16.99
N PHE A 41 -24.61 21.40 16.64
CA PHE A 41 -24.23 20.01 16.89
C PHE A 41 -23.76 19.37 15.60
N VAL A 42 -22.49 18.98 15.55
CA VAL A 42 -21.84 18.40 14.36
C VAL A 42 -21.65 16.90 14.57
N GLN A 43 -22.17 16.09 13.65
CA GLN A 43 -22.02 14.65 13.69
C GLN A 43 -20.80 14.21 12.88
N ILE A 44 -19.92 13.43 13.52
CA ILE A 44 -18.71 12.87 12.91
C ILE A 44 -18.58 11.37 13.23
N SER A 45 -17.69 10.69 12.49
CA SER A 45 -17.39 9.29 12.74
C SER A 45 -16.73 9.08 14.12
N ALA A 46 -16.97 7.92 14.74
CA ALA A 46 -16.41 7.60 16.06
C ALA A 46 -14.87 7.62 16.07
N ALA A 47 -14.22 7.22 14.97
CA ALA A 47 -12.77 7.25 14.83
C ALA A 47 -12.20 8.67 14.89
N LEU A 48 -12.91 9.64 14.29
CA LEU A 48 -12.54 11.05 14.34
C LEU A 48 -12.86 11.68 15.70
N GLY A 49 -13.96 11.25 16.33
CA GLY A 49 -14.37 11.69 17.68
C GLY A 49 -13.34 11.39 18.78
N MET A 50 -12.52 10.35 18.61
CA MET A 50 -11.41 10.06 19.54
C MET A 50 -10.28 11.10 19.46
N ARG A 51 -10.20 11.88 18.38
CA ARG A 51 -9.15 12.89 18.13
C ARG A 51 -9.55 14.29 18.59
N VAL A 52 -10.82 14.47 18.96
CA VAL A 52 -11.38 15.76 19.39
C VAL A 52 -11.57 15.73 20.91
N ARG A 53 -11.17 16.84 21.56
CA ARG A 53 -11.47 17.13 22.96
C ARG A 53 -12.18 18.46 23.08
N THR A 54 -12.82 18.66 24.23
CA THR A 54 -13.36 19.95 24.62
C THR A 54 -12.26 21.01 24.61
N GLY A 55 -12.60 22.22 24.16
CA GLY A 55 -11.65 23.32 23.98
C GLY A 55 -10.89 23.30 22.66
N HIS A 56 -11.09 22.33 21.76
CA HIS A 56 -10.55 22.44 20.39
C HIS A 56 -11.25 23.54 19.59
N GLN A 57 -10.47 24.23 18.76
CA GLN A 57 -10.96 25.12 17.71
C GLN A 57 -11.04 24.32 16.43
N ILE A 58 -12.22 24.32 15.81
CA ILE A 58 -12.49 23.62 14.57
C ILE A 58 -12.91 24.61 13.48
N LEU A 59 -12.53 24.29 12.25
CA LEU A 59 -13.02 24.91 11.02
C LEU A 59 -14.02 23.92 10.41
N LEU A 60 -15.21 24.41 10.09
CA LEU A 60 -16.24 23.72 9.33
C LEU A 60 -16.23 24.30 7.91
N ARG A 61 -16.15 23.44 6.91
CA ARG A 61 -16.01 23.79 5.50
C ARG A 61 -16.93 22.96 4.62
N ASP A 62 -17.47 23.58 3.59
CA ASP A 62 -18.02 22.89 2.42
C ASP A 62 -16.93 22.69 1.36
N ALA A 63 -16.70 21.45 0.94
CA ALA A 63 -15.74 21.12 -0.12
C ALA A 63 -16.14 21.70 -1.48
N SER A 64 -17.42 22.03 -1.68
CA SER A 64 -17.96 22.59 -2.92
C SER A 64 -17.75 24.11 -3.03
N ASP A 65 -17.71 24.83 -1.90
CA ASP A 65 -17.41 26.27 -1.83
C ASP A 65 -16.33 26.59 -0.78
N TYR A 66 -15.11 26.88 -1.24
CA TYR A 66 -13.98 27.21 -0.37
C TYR A 66 -14.16 28.46 0.51
N ARG A 67 -15.17 29.28 0.23
CA ARG A 67 -15.47 30.50 0.99
C ARG A 67 -16.28 30.21 2.25
N VAL A 68 -17.00 29.09 2.30
CA VAL A 68 -17.73 28.65 3.48
C VAL A 68 -16.72 28.06 4.46
N ASP A 69 -16.08 28.94 5.21
CA ASP A 69 -15.13 28.61 6.26
C ASP A 69 -15.65 29.20 7.57
N VAL A 70 -16.27 28.38 8.41
CA VAL A 70 -16.81 28.85 9.70
C VAL A 70 -16.06 28.21 10.86
N ILE A 71 -15.56 29.05 11.76
CA ILE A 71 -14.76 28.64 12.90
C ILE A 71 -15.63 28.52 14.15
N GLY A 72 -15.47 27.41 14.87
CA GLY A 72 -16.16 27.14 16.13
C GLY A 72 -15.25 26.59 17.23
N LYS A 73 -15.70 26.74 18.48
CA LYS A 73 -15.09 26.12 19.66
C LYS A 73 -15.91 24.91 20.10
N VAL A 74 -15.27 23.75 20.25
CA VAL A 74 -15.89 22.55 20.81
C VAL A 74 -16.11 22.75 22.31
N THR A 75 -17.37 22.76 22.74
CA THR A 75 -17.78 22.90 24.15
C THR A 75 -17.99 21.54 24.81
N ASP A 76 -18.51 20.57 24.07
CA ASP A 76 -18.75 19.21 24.57
C ASP A 76 -18.57 18.16 23.47
N VAL A 77 -18.22 16.94 23.85
CA VAL A 77 -18.01 15.80 22.95
C VAL A 77 -18.75 14.58 23.49
N THR A 78 -19.91 14.27 22.90
CA THR A 78 -20.67 13.07 23.23
C THR A 78 -20.21 11.91 22.34
N ARG A 79 -19.48 10.95 22.93
CA ARG A 79 -18.93 9.79 22.22
C ARG A 79 -19.91 8.62 22.26
N GLY A 80 -20.33 8.15 21.08
CA GLY A 80 -21.18 6.97 20.88
C GLY A 80 -20.83 6.23 19.59
N ALA A 81 -21.79 5.50 19.00
CA ALA A 81 -21.59 4.86 17.68
C ALA A 81 -21.29 5.89 16.57
N THR A 82 -21.90 7.07 16.68
CA THR A 82 -21.49 8.31 16.03
C THR A 82 -21.11 9.31 17.11
N THR A 83 -20.08 10.14 16.88
CA THR A 83 -19.69 11.17 17.85
C THR A 83 -20.39 12.47 17.49
N VAL A 84 -21.01 13.11 18.48
CA VAL A 84 -21.66 14.42 18.34
C VAL A 84 -20.82 15.46 19.07
N LEU A 85 -20.43 16.50 18.36
CA LEU A 85 -19.68 17.65 18.88
C LEU A 85 -20.66 18.79 19.13
N ALA A 86 -20.71 19.32 20.35
CA ALA A 86 -21.33 20.62 20.58
C ALA A 86 -20.30 21.71 20.26
N VAL A 87 -20.60 22.53 19.27
CA VAL A 87 -19.71 23.54 18.70
C VAL A 87 -20.34 24.90 18.87
N ARG A 88 -19.69 25.77 19.64
CA ARG A 88 -20.08 27.17 19.73
C ARG A 88 -19.42 27.96 18.61
N LEU A 89 -20.20 28.55 17.71
CA LEU A 89 -19.70 29.37 16.61
C LEU A 89 -18.95 30.60 17.15
N LEU A 90 -17.81 30.92 16.55
CA LEU A 90 -17.00 32.10 16.90
C LEU A 90 -17.24 33.29 15.97
N GLU A 91 -17.83 33.02 14.81
CA GLU A 91 -18.24 34.00 13.81
C GLU A 91 -19.65 33.68 13.31
N ASN A 92 -20.21 34.59 12.51
CA ASN A 92 -21.49 34.36 11.86
C ASN A 92 -21.30 33.40 10.68
N ASP A 93 -22.35 32.69 10.34
CA ASP A 93 -22.41 31.91 9.10
C ASP A 93 -22.85 32.82 7.94
N ASP A 94 -21.98 33.74 7.54
CA ASP A 94 -22.23 34.71 6.46
C ASP A 94 -21.09 34.79 5.42
N ASN A 95 -20.22 33.77 5.39
CA ASN A 95 -19.00 33.77 4.61
C ASN A 95 -19.22 33.56 3.09
N SER A 96 -20.38 33.04 2.67
CA SER A 96 -20.78 32.91 1.26
C SER A 96 -22.23 33.35 1.04
N PRO A 97 -22.55 33.99 -0.11
CA PRO A 97 -23.92 34.40 -0.42
C PRO A 97 -24.81 33.25 -0.94
N ALA A 98 -24.25 32.06 -1.21
CA ALA A 98 -24.94 30.95 -1.88
C ALA A 98 -24.92 29.62 -1.11
N HIS A 99 -24.00 29.46 -0.16
CA HIS A 99 -23.79 28.25 0.64
C HIS A 99 -23.52 28.64 2.09
N ASP A 100 -23.85 27.74 3.02
CA ASP A 100 -23.77 27.96 4.46
C ASP A 100 -23.40 26.67 5.18
N LEU A 101 -23.43 26.66 6.53
CA LEU A 101 -23.08 25.49 7.32
C LEU A 101 -24.00 24.27 7.12
N SER A 102 -25.17 24.41 6.49
CA SER A 102 -26.05 23.26 6.22
C SER A 102 -25.45 22.29 5.20
N ASP A 103 -24.63 22.80 4.29
CA ASP A 103 -23.93 22.02 3.26
C ASP A 103 -22.52 21.57 3.70
N CYS A 104 -22.12 21.85 4.95
CA CYS A 104 -20.78 21.54 5.44
C CYS A 104 -20.51 20.02 5.44
N ASP A 105 -19.46 19.60 4.72
CA ASP A 105 -19.07 18.21 4.56
C ASP A 105 -17.66 17.90 5.12
N ASN A 106 -16.88 18.92 5.49
CA ASN A 106 -15.51 18.77 5.96
C ASN A 106 -15.26 19.56 7.24
N PHE A 107 -14.49 18.99 8.17
CA PHE A 107 -14.01 19.70 9.34
C PHE A 107 -12.50 19.58 9.50
N LYS A 108 -11.87 20.58 10.09
CA LYS A 108 -10.44 20.60 10.43
C LYS A 108 -10.21 21.16 11.82
N ILE A 109 -9.34 20.52 12.60
CA ILE A 109 -8.86 21.04 13.89
C ILE A 109 -7.81 22.10 13.59
N VAL A 110 -8.08 23.36 13.94
CA VAL A 110 -7.18 24.49 13.67
C VAL A 110 -6.31 24.80 14.89
N GLY A 111 -6.80 24.52 16.10
CA GLY A 111 -6.07 24.81 17.33
C GLY A 111 -6.83 24.41 18.59
N ASN A 112 -6.46 25.01 19.72
CA ASN A 112 -7.16 24.89 20.99
C ASN A 112 -7.33 26.27 21.66
N ILE A 113 -8.47 26.49 22.32
CA ILE A 113 -8.85 27.73 22.98
C ILE A 113 -9.13 27.44 24.46
N ASN A 114 -8.25 27.91 25.34
CA ASN A 114 -8.34 27.72 26.78
C ASN A 114 -8.58 29.06 27.50
N PRO A 115 -9.41 29.09 28.56
CA PRO A 115 -9.57 30.28 29.39
C PRO A 115 -8.31 30.54 30.24
N GLU A 116 -8.01 31.82 30.51
CA GLU A 116 -6.94 32.20 31.42
C GLU A 116 -7.21 31.65 32.83
N GLY A 117 -6.22 30.96 33.42
CA GLY A 117 -6.37 30.29 34.73
C GLY A 117 -7.17 28.99 34.71
N GLY A 118 -7.49 28.43 33.54
CA GLY A 118 -8.21 27.17 33.40
C GLY A 118 -7.39 25.92 33.76
N GLU A 119 -8.10 24.82 34.05
CA GLU A 119 -7.50 23.51 34.27
C GLU A 119 -6.84 22.96 33.00
N MET A 120 -5.84 22.08 33.17
CA MET A 120 -5.16 21.42 32.06
C MET A 120 -6.15 20.50 31.31
N PRO A 121 -6.28 20.61 29.97
CA PRO A 121 -7.17 19.75 29.21
C PRO A 121 -6.73 18.29 29.22
N GLU A 122 -7.68 17.37 29.05
CA GLU A 122 -7.38 15.93 28.95
C GLU A 122 -6.43 15.62 27.78
N ALA A 123 -5.53 14.66 28.02
CA ALA A 123 -4.60 14.17 27.03
C ALA A 123 -5.28 13.17 26.08
N ILE A 124 -5.09 13.35 24.77
CA ILE A 124 -5.53 12.39 23.76
C ILE A 124 -4.35 11.48 23.43
N ALA A 125 -4.52 10.17 23.63
CA ALA A 125 -3.57 9.16 23.18
C ALA A 125 -4.14 8.41 21.97
N LEU A 126 -3.39 8.39 20.87
CA LEU A 126 -3.70 7.57 19.70
C LEU A 126 -3.07 6.18 19.92
N ASN A 127 -3.90 5.15 19.98
CA ASN A 127 -3.40 3.78 20.04
C ASN A 127 -3.07 3.29 18.62
N PRO A 128 -1.82 2.89 18.33
CA PRO A 128 -1.46 2.38 17.02
C PRO A 128 -2.18 1.06 16.72
N THR A 129 -2.58 0.87 15.47
CA THR A 129 -3.17 -0.39 15.01
C THR A 129 -2.06 -1.39 14.69
N LYS A 130 -2.17 -2.59 15.25
CA LYS A 130 -1.20 -3.66 15.04
C LYS A 130 -1.49 -4.39 13.72
N VAL A 131 -0.61 -4.21 12.74
CA VAL A 131 -0.61 -5.02 11.52
C VAL A 131 0.48 -6.07 11.66
N TYR A 132 0.23 -7.29 11.21
CA TYR A 132 1.21 -8.36 11.34
C TYR A 132 1.24 -9.25 10.11
N ASN A 133 2.44 -9.73 9.82
CA ASN A 133 2.68 -10.77 8.83
C ASN A 133 3.17 -12.06 9.50
N PHE A 134 3.10 -13.19 8.78
CA PHE A 134 3.66 -14.46 9.19
C PHE A 134 4.92 -14.79 8.40
N THR A 135 5.78 -15.58 9.02
CA THR A 135 6.87 -16.31 8.35
C THR A 135 6.30 -17.57 7.69
N GLN A 136 6.74 -17.84 6.47
CA GLN A 136 6.40 -19.03 5.69
C GLN A 136 7.62 -19.91 5.54
N ILE A 137 7.40 -21.22 5.59
CA ILE A 137 8.44 -22.23 5.40
C ILE A 137 8.47 -22.58 3.91
N PHE A 138 9.61 -22.34 3.27
CA PHE A 138 9.91 -22.71 1.89
C PHE A 138 10.80 -23.95 1.91
N ARG A 139 10.43 -24.97 1.14
CA ARG A 139 11.20 -26.23 1.02
C ARG A 139 11.26 -26.65 -0.44
N THR A 140 12.47 -26.70 -0.99
CA THR A 140 12.68 -27.16 -2.36
C THR A 140 13.62 -28.37 -2.32
N PRO A 141 13.09 -29.59 -2.49
CA PRO A 141 13.89 -30.80 -2.48
C PRO A 141 14.61 -31.01 -3.82
N LEU A 142 15.83 -31.51 -3.73
CA LEU A 142 16.65 -31.99 -4.83
C LEU A 142 16.87 -33.49 -4.65
N SER A 143 16.65 -34.27 -5.71
CA SER A 143 17.02 -35.69 -5.72
C SER A 143 17.83 -36.03 -6.97
N THR A 144 18.86 -36.85 -6.81
CA THR A 144 19.65 -37.36 -7.94
C THR A 144 19.98 -38.82 -7.68
N THR A 145 19.80 -39.67 -8.69
CA THR A 145 20.10 -41.11 -8.56
C THR A 145 21.60 -41.38 -8.62
N ARG A 146 22.04 -42.45 -7.95
CA ARG A 146 23.47 -42.82 -7.91
C ARG A 146 24.04 -43.15 -9.30
N THR A 147 23.23 -43.74 -10.18
CA THR A 147 23.63 -44.07 -11.54
C THR A 147 23.87 -42.80 -12.35
N ALA A 148 22.98 -41.81 -12.25
CA ALA A 148 23.13 -40.53 -12.93
C ALA A 148 24.41 -39.78 -12.52
N MET A 149 24.78 -39.82 -11.23
CA MET A 149 26.04 -39.21 -10.75
C MET A 149 27.31 -39.89 -11.29
N LYS A 150 27.22 -41.18 -11.63
CA LYS A 150 28.37 -41.96 -12.13
C LYS A 150 28.50 -41.96 -13.64
N THR A 151 27.46 -41.55 -14.35
CA THR A 151 27.48 -41.43 -15.81
C THR A 151 28.00 -40.05 -16.22
N ASN A 152 29.02 -40.02 -17.07
CA ASN A 152 29.52 -38.77 -17.64
C ASN A 152 28.53 -38.25 -18.67
N LEU A 153 27.80 -37.20 -18.32
CA LEU A 153 26.89 -36.50 -19.22
C LEU A 153 27.67 -35.46 -20.04
N ARG A 154 27.25 -35.28 -21.30
CA ARG A 154 27.89 -34.36 -22.25
C ARG A 154 27.70 -32.88 -21.87
N THR A 155 26.74 -32.60 -20.99
CA THR A 155 26.34 -31.27 -20.49
C THR A 155 27.10 -30.82 -19.24
N GLY A 156 28.05 -31.61 -18.74
CA GLY A 156 28.84 -31.29 -17.54
C GLY A 156 28.33 -32.00 -16.27
N ASN A 157 28.57 -31.39 -15.10
CA ASN A 157 28.23 -31.97 -13.80
C ASN A 157 26.74 -31.76 -13.48
N ASP A 158 25.95 -32.80 -13.68
CA ASP A 158 24.49 -32.81 -13.51
C ASP A 158 24.06 -32.48 -12.06
N TYR A 159 24.82 -32.95 -11.07
CA TYR A 159 24.52 -32.68 -9.66
C TYR A 159 24.67 -31.20 -9.31
N GLN A 160 25.74 -30.55 -9.77
CA GLN A 160 25.94 -29.11 -9.53
C GLN A 160 24.91 -28.27 -10.27
N LYS A 161 24.53 -28.69 -11.48
CA LYS A 161 23.48 -28.03 -12.25
C LYS A 161 22.13 -28.14 -11.56
N ALA A 162 21.72 -29.34 -11.14
CA ALA A 162 20.45 -29.56 -10.46
C ALA A 162 20.39 -28.81 -9.12
N LYS A 163 21.52 -28.68 -8.41
CA LYS A 163 21.64 -27.86 -7.20
C LYS A 163 21.49 -26.35 -7.46
N ALA A 164 21.99 -25.86 -8.60
CA ALA A 164 21.81 -24.48 -9.01
C ALA A 164 20.36 -24.20 -9.44
N GLU A 165 19.76 -25.10 -10.23
CA GLU A 165 18.36 -25.00 -10.65
C GLU A 165 17.41 -25.06 -9.44
N ALA A 166 17.68 -25.92 -8.46
CA ALA A 166 16.89 -25.98 -7.22
C ALA A 166 16.97 -24.67 -6.41
N LEU A 167 18.13 -24.01 -6.37
CA LEU A 167 18.28 -22.72 -5.69
C LEU A 167 17.56 -21.60 -6.43
N GLU A 168 17.61 -21.62 -7.77
CA GLU A 168 16.90 -20.67 -8.62
C GLU A 168 15.38 -20.79 -8.45
N MET A 169 14.86 -22.03 -8.49
CA MET A 169 13.44 -22.30 -8.20
C MET A 169 13.04 -21.85 -6.80
N HIS A 170 13.86 -22.13 -5.78
CA HIS A 170 13.59 -21.69 -4.40
C HIS A 170 13.50 -20.17 -4.30
N SER A 171 14.40 -19.45 -4.98
CA SER A 171 14.43 -17.98 -4.99
C SER A 171 13.20 -17.40 -5.70
N TRP A 172 12.78 -17.99 -6.82
CA TRP A 172 11.56 -17.58 -7.53
C TRP A 172 10.30 -17.82 -6.71
N GLU A 173 10.19 -18.97 -6.03
CA GLU A 173 9.05 -19.28 -5.17
C GLU A 173 8.93 -18.29 -4.00
N MET A 174 10.06 -17.92 -3.39
CA MET A 174 10.11 -16.88 -2.36
C MET A 174 9.68 -15.51 -2.90
N GLU A 175 10.21 -15.11 -4.07
CA GLU A 175 9.88 -13.83 -4.69
C GLU A 175 8.39 -13.73 -5.06
N LEU A 176 7.81 -14.80 -5.62
CA LEU A 176 6.38 -14.90 -5.91
C LEU A 176 5.54 -14.77 -4.63
N ALA A 177 5.95 -15.43 -3.54
CA ALA A 177 5.27 -15.32 -2.26
C ALA A 177 5.34 -13.89 -1.68
N PHE A 178 6.48 -13.22 -1.82
CA PHE A 178 6.66 -11.84 -1.38
C PHE A 178 5.88 -10.80 -2.20
N LEU A 179 5.55 -11.11 -3.46
CA LEU A 179 4.76 -10.22 -4.30
C LEU A 179 3.26 -10.49 -4.18
N TRP A 180 2.81 -11.74 -4.33
CA TRP A 180 1.39 -12.13 -4.44
C TRP A 180 0.85 -12.96 -3.28
N GLY A 181 1.68 -13.34 -2.29
CA GLY A 181 1.25 -14.17 -1.16
C GLY A 181 0.09 -13.57 -0.38
N ILE A 182 -0.66 -14.44 0.31
CA ILE A 182 -1.71 -14.03 1.25
C ILE A 182 -1.34 -14.52 2.64
N ARG A 183 -1.82 -13.85 3.67
CA ARG A 183 -1.59 -14.28 5.06
C ARG A 183 -2.66 -15.28 5.48
N THR A 184 -2.29 -16.55 5.63
CA THR A 184 -3.17 -17.58 6.21
C THR A 184 -2.48 -18.35 7.34
N GLU A 185 -3.28 -18.87 8.26
CA GLU A 185 -2.87 -19.81 9.29
C GLU A 185 -3.88 -20.95 9.29
N ASN A 186 -3.49 -22.08 8.71
CA ASN A 186 -4.30 -23.29 8.58
C ASN A 186 -3.65 -24.43 9.38
N ILE A 187 -4.32 -25.58 9.44
CA ILE A 187 -3.74 -26.81 9.97
C ILE A 187 -3.42 -27.68 8.76
N GLY A 188 -2.13 -27.96 8.53
CA GLY A 188 -1.71 -28.83 7.44
C GLY A 188 -2.07 -30.29 7.71
N ASP A 189 -1.94 -31.14 6.69
CA ASP A 189 -2.29 -32.57 6.74
C ASP A 189 -1.60 -33.36 7.86
N ASN A 190 -0.44 -32.87 8.33
CA ASN A 190 0.31 -33.44 9.46
C ASN A 190 -0.20 -32.97 10.84
N GLY A 191 -1.34 -32.28 10.90
CA GLY A 191 -1.93 -31.75 12.14
C GLY A 191 -1.13 -30.61 12.79
N LYS A 192 -0.21 -29.98 12.04
CA LYS A 192 0.63 -28.86 12.51
C LYS A 192 0.21 -27.55 11.84
N PRO A 193 0.46 -26.39 12.46
CA PRO A 193 0.14 -25.11 11.86
C PRO A 193 0.90 -24.90 10.54
N GLU A 194 0.17 -24.57 9.49
CA GLU A 194 0.66 -24.18 8.17
C GLU A 194 0.40 -22.69 7.99
N ARG A 195 1.46 -21.92 7.70
CA ARG A 195 1.38 -20.46 7.60
C ARG A 195 1.91 -19.99 6.26
N THR A 196 1.24 -18.98 5.71
CA THR A 196 1.64 -18.31 4.48
C THR A 196 1.88 -16.82 4.76
N THR A 197 2.83 -16.24 4.02
CA THR A 197 3.23 -14.84 4.18
C THR A 197 2.43 -13.94 3.25
N MET A 198 2.07 -12.76 3.73
CA MET A 198 1.44 -11.72 2.91
C MET A 198 2.45 -11.11 1.95
N GLY A 199 2.06 -11.02 0.68
CA GLY A 199 2.81 -10.31 -0.35
C GLY A 199 2.47 -8.83 -0.41
N VAL A 200 3.37 -8.05 -1.00
CA VAL A 200 3.30 -6.59 -1.03
C VAL A 200 2.05 -6.09 -1.78
N ILE A 201 1.67 -6.76 -2.88
CA ILE A 201 0.52 -6.35 -3.69
C ILE A 201 -0.78 -6.47 -2.88
N ASN A 202 -0.95 -7.58 -2.16
CA ASN A 202 -2.14 -7.79 -1.33
C ASN A 202 -2.14 -6.86 -0.11
N PHE A 203 -0.96 -6.53 0.43
CA PHE A 203 -0.84 -5.58 1.52
C PHE A 203 -1.35 -4.19 1.11
N ILE A 204 -0.93 -3.69 -0.06
CA ILE A 204 -1.39 -2.40 -0.58
C ILE A 204 -2.90 -2.45 -0.88
N ARG A 205 -3.38 -3.52 -1.53
CA ARG A 205 -4.82 -3.68 -1.84
C ARG A 205 -5.71 -3.67 -0.60
N GLN A 206 -5.24 -4.21 0.52
CA GLN A 206 -6.03 -4.29 1.75
C GLN A 206 -6.01 -2.98 2.55
N TYR A 207 -4.85 -2.33 2.65
CA TYR A 207 -4.64 -1.22 3.58
C TYR A 207 -4.46 0.16 2.91
N ALA A 208 -4.33 0.22 1.59
CA ALA A 208 -4.27 1.43 0.79
C ALA A 208 -5.02 1.23 -0.54
N THR A 209 -6.32 0.90 -0.45
CA THR A 209 -7.19 0.63 -1.61
C THR A 209 -7.18 1.74 -2.64
N ALA A 210 -7.10 3.01 -2.20
CA ALA A 210 -7.03 4.16 -3.09
C ALA A 210 -5.74 4.19 -3.93
N ASN A 211 -4.65 3.58 -3.45
CA ASN A 211 -3.36 3.48 -4.17
C ASN A 211 -3.31 2.24 -5.09
N CYS A 212 -4.46 1.67 -5.42
CA CYS A 212 -4.60 0.59 -6.39
C CYS A 212 -5.56 1.04 -7.48
N ASP A 213 -5.06 1.25 -8.70
CA ASP A 213 -5.90 1.64 -9.83
C ASP A 213 -5.52 0.89 -11.11
N ASP A 214 -6.51 0.70 -11.99
CA ASP A 214 -6.38 0.03 -13.27
C ASP A 214 -7.04 0.88 -14.35
N PHE A 215 -6.25 1.38 -15.29
CA PHE A 215 -6.77 2.25 -16.35
C PHE A 215 -7.89 1.58 -17.16
N THR A 216 -7.81 0.26 -17.40
CA THR A 216 -8.79 -0.47 -18.22
C THR A 216 -10.13 -0.68 -17.53
N LEU A 217 -10.17 -0.54 -16.20
CA LEU A 217 -11.37 -0.74 -15.39
C LEU A 217 -11.88 0.56 -14.75
N ASN A 218 -11.20 1.68 -14.98
CA ASN A 218 -11.53 2.95 -14.37
C ASN A 218 -12.73 3.59 -15.08
N ALA A 219 -13.87 3.66 -14.41
CA ALA A 219 -15.11 4.21 -14.96
C ALA A 219 -15.02 5.68 -15.38
N THR A 220 -14.04 6.44 -14.86
CA THR A 220 -13.81 7.85 -15.24
C THR A 220 -13.28 7.98 -16.67
N TYR A 221 -12.56 6.95 -17.14
CA TYR A 221 -11.91 6.92 -18.46
C TYR A 221 -12.56 5.89 -19.40
N ALA A 222 -13.80 5.48 -19.11
CA ALA A 222 -14.55 4.53 -19.92
C ALA A 222 -14.62 4.96 -21.40
N GLY A 223 -14.29 4.04 -22.30
CA GLY A 223 -14.23 4.27 -23.75
C GLY A 223 -13.07 5.15 -24.24
N GLN A 224 -12.09 5.48 -23.39
CA GLN A 224 -10.90 6.25 -23.78
C GLN A 224 -9.74 5.31 -24.14
N GLY A 225 -9.13 5.52 -25.30
CA GLY A 225 -7.84 4.93 -25.63
C GLY A 225 -6.71 5.50 -24.77
N TRP A 226 -5.65 4.72 -24.55
CA TRP A 226 -4.50 5.10 -23.72
C TRP A 226 -3.86 6.43 -24.18
N THR A 227 -3.77 6.61 -25.50
CA THR A 227 -3.21 7.79 -26.17
C THR A 227 -4.27 8.76 -26.69
N ASP A 228 -5.55 8.54 -26.39
CA ASP A 228 -6.60 9.44 -26.84
C ASP A 228 -6.47 10.80 -26.18
N ALA A 229 -6.80 11.86 -26.92
CA ALA A 229 -6.73 13.22 -26.42
C ALA A 229 -7.84 13.47 -25.39
N LEU A 230 -7.43 13.87 -24.18
CA LEU A 230 -8.31 14.29 -23.10
C LEU A 230 -7.90 15.69 -22.64
N GLY A 231 -8.58 16.70 -23.18
CA GLY A 231 -8.21 18.11 -22.98
C GLY A 231 -6.91 18.47 -23.72
N SER A 232 -5.92 19.03 -23.02
CA SER A 232 -4.59 19.38 -23.57
C SER A 232 -3.54 18.27 -23.45
N SER A 233 -3.92 17.11 -22.92
CA SER A 233 -3.05 15.97 -22.65
C SER A 233 -3.70 14.68 -23.18
N THR A 234 -3.04 13.52 -23.01
CA THR A 234 -3.62 12.22 -23.33
C THR A 234 -4.31 11.60 -22.11
N ALA A 235 -5.35 10.79 -22.30
CA ALA A 235 -6.12 10.14 -21.23
C ALA A 235 -5.23 9.37 -20.25
N GLY A 236 -4.30 8.55 -20.76
CA GLY A 236 -3.35 7.81 -19.92
C GLY A 236 -2.40 8.69 -19.12
N GLN A 237 -2.06 9.88 -19.62
CA GLN A 237 -1.22 10.85 -18.88
C GLN A 237 -2.01 11.51 -17.75
N VAL A 238 -3.24 11.97 -18.03
CA VAL A 238 -4.12 12.58 -17.00
C VAL A 238 -4.40 11.57 -15.88
N TRP A 239 -4.64 10.31 -16.23
CA TRP A 239 -4.80 9.24 -15.25
C TRP A 239 -3.54 9.02 -14.40
N LEU A 240 -2.36 8.90 -15.03
CA LEU A 240 -1.10 8.76 -14.30
C LEU A 240 -0.79 9.95 -13.40
N ASP A 241 -0.98 11.19 -13.87
CA ASP A 241 -0.68 12.39 -13.08
C ASP A 241 -1.57 12.49 -11.83
N ASN A 242 -2.87 12.19 -11.97
CA ASN A 242 -3.81 12.14 -10.84
C ASN A 242 -3.44 11.03 -9.84
N PHE A 243 -3.07 9.86 -10.33
CA PHE A 243 -2.66 8.73 -9.49
C PHE A 243 -1.35 9.02 -8.75
N LEU A 244 -0.36 9.59 -9.44
CA LEU A 244 0.94 9.92 -8.85
C LEU A 244 0.82 11.03 -7.81
N GLU A 245 0.01 12.06 -8.03
CA GLU A 245 -0.25 13.08 -7.01
C GLU A 245 -0.73 12.43 -5.70
N GLN A 246 -1.67 11.50 -5.78
CA GLN A 246 -2.19 10.80 -4.61
C GLN A 246 -1.12 9.96 -3.89
N VAL A 247 -0.30 9.23 -4.64
CA VAL A 247 0.74 8.34 -4.09
C VAL A 247 1.90 9.14 -3.47
N PHE A 248 2.23 10.30 -4.03
CA PHE A 248 3.30 11.17 -3.53
C PHE A 248 2.87 12.12 -2.39
N ARG A 249 1.58 12.19 -2.03
CA ARG A 249 1.13 12.85 -0.77
C ARG A 249 1.80 12.27 0.48
N TYR A 250 2.26 11.01 0.40
CA TYR A 250 2.85 10.27 1.50
C TYR A 250 4.18 9.63 1.11
N GLY A 251 5.15 9.72 2.03
CA GLY A 251 6.44 9.05 1.90
C GLY A 251 7.53 9.95 1.33
N ALA A 252 8.49 9.33 0.67
CA ALA A 252 9.63 10.01 0.07
C ALA A 252 9.33 10.50 -1.35
N GLU A 253 10.05 11.54 -1.77
CA GLU A 253 10.05 12.08 -3.14
C GLU A 253 10.72 11.13 -4.15
N GLU A 254 11.32 10.03 -3.69
CA GLU A 254 11.95 9.01 -4.52
C GLU A 254 11.29 7.65 -4.29
N LYS A 255 10.80 7.02 -5.37
CA LYS A 255 10.16 5.70 -5.30
C LYS A 255 10.74 4.74 -6.34
N LEU A 256 10.82 3.46 -6.01
CA LEU A 256 11.23 2.38 -6.91
C LEU A 256 10.00 1.76 -7.56
N CYS A 257 9.95 1.71 -8.88
CA CYS A 257 8.90 1.02 -9.62
C CYS A 257 9.43 -0.29 -10.24
N LEU A 258 8.91 -1.42 -9.77
CA LEU A 258 9.07 -2.71 -10.44
C LEU A 258 7.98 -2.81 -11.50
N CYS A 259 8.37 -2.88 -12.77
CA CYS A 259 7.43 -2.80 -13.89
C CYS A 259 7.58 -3.96 -14.87
N GLY A 260 6.47 -4.32 -15.52
CA GLY A 260 6.48 -5.22 -16.67
C GLY A 260 6.98 -4.52 -17.93
N SER A 261 7.32 -5.32 -18.95
CA SER A 261 7.75 -4.79 -20.25
C SER A 261 6.66 -3.98 -20.97
N GLY A 262 5.38 -4.34 -20.82
CA GLY A 262 4.25 -3.62 -21.41
C GLY A 262 4.01 -2.26 -20.75
N PHE A 263 4.20 -2.17 -19.42
CA PHE A 263 4.15 -0.91 -18.69
C PHE A 263 5.13 0.12 -19.30
N LEU A 264 6.38 -0.29 -19.55
CA LEU A 264 7.37 0.61 -20.16
C LEU A 264 7.03 1.00 -21.60
N LEU A 265 6.39 0.12 -22.37
CA LEU A 265 5.90 0.46 -23.71
C LEU A 265 4.75 1.47 -23.63
N GLY A 266 3.86 1.34 -22.64
CA GLY A 266 2.79 2.30 -22.38
C GLY A 266 3.31 3.70 -22.04
N ILE A 267 4.32 3.79 -21.16
CA ILE A 267 5.00 5.07 -20.85
C ILE A 267 5.69 5.63 -22.09
N GLN A 268 6.35 4.78 -22.89
CA GLN A 268 6.97 5.21 -24.15
C GLN A 268 5.93 5.75 -25.14
N ALA A 269 4.76 5.12 -25.25
CA ALA A 269 3.67 5.57 -26.13
C ALA A 269 3.17 6.97 -25.73
N LEU A 270 3.02 7.24 -24.43
CA LEU A 270 2.68 8.58 -23.93
C LEU A 270 3.77 9.60 -24.26
N ALA A 271 5.05 9.24 -24.06
CA ALA A 271 6.16 10.12 -24.40
C ALA A 271 6.22 10.45 -25.90
N GLN A 272 5.84 9.51 -26.78
CA GLN A 272 5.73 9.73 -28.22
C GLN A 272 4.54 10.59 -28.61
N ALA A 273 3.41 10.46 -27.91
CA ALA A 273 2.18 11.19 -28.20
C ALA A 273 2.23 12.65 -27.72
N GLY A 274 2.85 12.90 -26.56
CA GLY A 274 2.80 14.21 -25.88
C GLY A 274 4.11 14.98 -25.79
N GLY A 275 5.27 14.41 -26.16
CA GLY A 275 6.56 15.03 -25.83
C GLY A 275 7.72 14.80 -26.81
N THR A 276 8.85 15.42 -26.48
CA THR A 276 10.14 15.24 -27.16
C THR A 276 10.97 14.17 -26.46
N ILE A 277 11.26 13.07 -27.16
CA ILE A 277 12.15 12.02 -26.65
C ILE A 277 13.59 12.47 -26.80
N ASN A 278 14.22 12.86 -25.70
CA ASN A 278 15.64 13.19 -25.65
C ASN A 278 16.47 11.92 -25.39
N LEU A 279 17.24 11.49 -26.40
CA LEU A 279 18.19 10.38 -26.28
C LEU A 279 19.48 10.86 -25.60
N ALA A 280 19.46 10.91 -24.27
CA ALA A 280 20.65 11.23 -23.48
C ALA A 280 21.49 9.97 -23.21
N PRO A 281 22.84 10.06 -23.19
CA PRO A 281 23.70 8.94 -22.82
C PRO A 281 23.47 8.58 -21.34
N THR A 282 22.97 7.36 -21.10
CA THR A 282 22.60 6.91 -19.74
C THR A 282 23.85 6.64 -18.90
N GLN A 283 23.92 7.21 -17.69
CA GLN A 283 24.91 6.80 -16.69
C GLN A 283 24.46 5.50 -16.02
N LYS A 284 25.35 4.50 -15.96
CA LYS A 284 25.11 3.25 -15.22
C LYS A 284 25.34 3.51 -13.74
N ILE A 285 24.30 3.46 -12.94
CA ILE A 285 24.41 3.47 -11.48
C ILE A 285 24.57 2.00 -11.03
N TYR A 286 25.70 1.68 -10.37
CA TYR A 286 26.02 0.31 -9.93
C TYR A 286 25.94 -0.78 -11.02
N GLY A 287 26.31 -0.47 -12.26
CA GLY A 287 26.34 -1.43 -13.37
C GLY A 287 24.96 -1.80 -13.94
N MET A 288 23.87 -1.29 -13.38
CA MET A 288 22.50 -1.47 -13.87
C MET A 288 22.01 -0.20 -14.58
N GLN A 289 21.25 -0.39 -15.66
CA GLN A 289 20.55 0.71 -16.31
C GLN A 289 19.17 0.85 -15.69
N ILE A 290 19.02 1.83 -14.80
CA ILE A 290 17.72 2.21 -14.21
C ILE A 290 17.18 3.37 -15.04
N ARG A 291 15.88 3.32 -15.37
CA ARG A 291 15.21 4.41 -16.09
C ARG A 291 14.59 5.33 -15.06
N GLU A 292 14.99 6.59 -15.06
CA GLU A 292 14.44 7.60 -14.18
C GLU A 292 13.30 8.33 -14.89
N TRP A 293 12.15 8.43 -14.23
CA TRP A 293 11.05 9.28 -14.66
C TRP A 293 10.88 10.40 -13.64
N LEU A 294 11.22 11.61 -14.08
CA LEU A 294 11.06 12.84 -13.32
C LEU A 294 9.62 13.33 -13.47
N THR A 295 8.92 13.47 -12.35
CA THR A 295 7.56 14.02 -12.28
C THR A 295 7.55 15.26 -11.40
N PRO A 296 6.54 16.14 -11.51
CA PRO A 296 6.44 17.32 -10.64
C PRO A 296 6.39 17.00 -9.14
N PHE A 297 5.98 15.77 -8.78
CA PHE A 297 5.80 15.32 -7.39
C PHE A 297 7.02 14.58 -6.84
N GLY A 298 7.96 14.16 -7.70
CA GLY A 298 9.10 13.35 -7.31
C GLY A 298 9.68 12.53 -8.47
N SER A 299 10.65 11.68 -8.13
CA SER A 299 11.39 10.85 -9.08
C SER A 299 11.05 9.38 -8.92
N ILE A 300 10.72 8.72 -10.04
CA ILE A 300 10.40 7.29 -10.07
C ILE A 300 11.52 6.55 -10.79
N TYR A 301 12.16 5.63 -10.08
CA TYR A 301 13.18 4.75 -10.62
C TYR A 301 12.52 3.46 -11.13
N MET A 302 12.40 3.31 -12.45
CA MET A 302 11.77 2.16 -13.08
C MET A 302 12.81 1.07 -13.41
N LYS A 303 12.54 -0.14 -12.94
CA LYS A 303 13.29 -1.36 -13.28
C LYS A 303 12.34 -2.44 -13.77
N THR A 304 12.68 -3.03 -14.92
CA THR A 304 11.95 -4.17 -15.46
C THR A 304 12.11 -5.39 -14.59
N HIS A 305 10.99 -5.98 -14.17
CA HIS A 305 10.97 -7.24 -13.44
C HIS A 305 10.67 -8.41 -14.38
N PRO A 306 11.50 -9.48 -14.43
CA PRO A 306 11.24 -10.64 -15.29
C PRO A 306 9.89 -11.29 -15.01
N LEU A 307 9.53 -11.49 -13.73
CA LEU A 307 8.23 -12.07 -13.35
C LEU A 307 7.03 -11.28 -13.88
N PHE A 308 7.14 -9.94 -13.95
CA PHE A 308 6.07 -9.12 -14.51
C PHE A 308 6.07 -9.14 -16.04
N SER A 309 7.19 -9.49 -16.67
CA SER A 309 7.32 -9.42 -18.14
C SER A 309 6.95 -10.74 -18.83
N PHE A 310 7.22 -11.87 -18.18
CA PHE A 310 6.94 -13.20 -18.73
C PHE A 310 5.45 -13.52 -18.72
N ASP A 311 4.75 -13.17 -17.65
CA ASP A 311 3.31 -13.36 -17.57
C ASP A 311 2.57 -12.24 -18.33
N ALA A 312 1.58 -12.64 -19.14
CA ALA A 312 0.79 -11.70 -19.93
C ALA A 312 -0.11 -10.84 -19.04
N THR A 313 -0.58 -11.35 -17.91
CA THR A 313 -1.55 -10.64 -17.05
C THR A 313 -0.92 -9.53 -16.23
N THR A 314 0.39 -9.62 -15.96
CA THR A 314 1.15 -8.65 -15.17
C THR A 314 2.10 -7.80 -16.03
N ARG A 315 2.08 -7.98 -17.36
CA ARG A 315 2.94 -7.27 -18.31
C ARG A 315 2.75 -5.75 -18.30
N ASN A 316 1.54 -5.29 -18.05
CA ASN A 316 1.16 -3.88 -17.99
C ASN A 316 1.02 -3.37 -16.55
N MET A 317 1.52 -4.14 -15.57
CA MET A 317 1.51 -3.79 -14.16
C MET A 317 2.81 -3.08 -13.76
N GLY A 318 2.67 -2.16 -12.82
CA GLY A 318 3.76 -1.52 -12.10
C GLY A 318 3.49 -1.52 -10.59
N LEU A 319 4.52 -1.81 -9.82
CA LEU A 319 4.50 -1.83 -8.36
C LEU A 319 5.45 -0.75 -7.86
N LEU A 320 4.91 0.31 -7.28
CA LEU A 320 5.68 1.40 -6.68
C LEU A 320 5.93 1.09 -5.22
N LEU A 321 7.19 1.08 -4.85
CA LEU A 321 7.69 0.70 -3.53
C LEU A 321 8.68 1.72 -3.02
N GLU A 322 8.66 1.92 -1.71
CA GLU A 322 9.78 2.50 -0.99
C GLU A 322 10.55 1.37 -0.30
N PRO A 323 11.78 1.04 -0.72
CA PRO A 323 12.55 -0.05 -0.12
C PRO A 323 12.77 0.09 1.38
N LYS A 324 12.71 1.32 1.92
CA LYS A 324 12.82 1.59 3.37
C LYS A 324 11.65 1.04 4.18
N GLU A 325 10.50 0.81 3.54
CA GLU A 325 9.27 0.32 4.17
C GLU A 325 9.14 -1.21 4.11
N LEU A 326 10.12 -1.89 3.52
CA LEU A 326 10.16 -3.34 3.39
C LEU A 326 11.37 -3.87 4.15
N GLU A 327 11.11 -4.64 5.21
CA GLU A 327 12.18 -5.32 5.94
C GLU A 327 12.04 -6.84 5.80
N TYR A 328 13.14 -7.49 5.43
CA TYR A 328 13.21 -8.94 5.38
C TYR A 328 13.38 -9.50 6.79
N LYS A 329 12.44 -10.36 7.21
CA LYS A 329 12.49 -11.05 8.51
C LYS A 329 12.53 -12.54 8.29
N TYR A 330 13.46 -13.20 8.97
CA TYR A 330 13.62 -14.65 8.90
C TYR A 330 13.75 -15.24 10.31
N ILE A 331 13.32 -16.50 10.46
CA ILE A 331 13.66 -17.33 11.61
C ILE A 331 14.96 -18.05 11.29
N ASP A 332 14.96 -18.77 10.17
CA ASP A 332 16.12 -19.43 9.60
C ASP A 332 16.27 -18.99 8.14
N ASP A 333 17.45 -18.44 7.82
CA ASP A 333 17.82 -18.03 6.47
C ASP A 333 18.13 -19.26 5.59
N THR A 334 18.22 -19.06 4.27
CA THR A 334 18.37 -20.14 3.30
C THR A 334 19.56 -21.05 3.63
N SER A 335 19.22 -22.25 4.06
CA SER A 335 20.18 -23.26 4.50
C SER A 335 20.06 -24.49 3.62
N PHE A 336 21.22 -25.02 3.22
CA PHE A 336 21.31 -26.24 2.43
C PHE A 336 21.51 -27.45 3.35
N TYR A 337 20.55 -28.38 3.32
CA TYR A 337 20.62 -29.64 4.04
C TYR A 337 20.98 -30.75 3.05
N GLY A 338 22.27 -31.10 3.03
CA GLY A 338 22.77 -32.22 2.25
C GLY A 338 22.88 -33.51 3.08
N GLU A 339 22.66 -34.66 2.44
CA GLU A 339 23.04 -35.93 3.06
C GLU A 339 24.57 -36.00 3.19
N SER A 340 25.03 -36.14 4.43
CA SER A 340 26.44 -36.39 4.70
C SER A 340 26.89 -37.67 3.99
N SER A 341 28.07 -37.65 3.38
CA SER A 341 28.73 -38.83 2.77
C SER A 341 29.01 -39.98 3.74
N SER A 342 28.60 -39.85 5.01
CA SER A 342 28.55 -40.94 5.97
C SER A 342 27.68 -42.08 5.42
N LYS A 343 28.32 -43.23 5.17
CA LYS A 343 27.65 -44.53 4.95
C LYS A 343 26.86 -45.03 6.16
N GLN A 344 26.55 -44.16 7.11
CA GLN A 344 25.87 -44.45 8.35
C GLN A 344 24.65 -43.55 8.47
N HIS A 345 23.50 -44.21 8.55
CA HIS A 345 22.22 -43.61 8.77
C HIS A 345 22.04 -43.37 10.29
N SER A 346 21.57 -42.19 10.72
CA SER A 346 21.21 -41.93 12.13
C SER A 346 20.15 -42.94 12.61
N SER A 347 20.31 -43.55 13.78
CA SER A 347 19.35 -44.54 14.31
C SER A 347 17.92 -43.99 14.29
N GLY A 348 17.04 -44.50 13.41
CA GLY A 348 15.65 -44.05 13.30
C GLY A 348 14.97 -44.15 11.93
N TYR A 349 15.70 -44.17 10.79
CA TYR A 349 15.01 -44.41 9.50
C TYR A 349 14.84 -45.91 9.27
N GLY A 350 13.59 -46.36 9.35
CA GLY A 350 13.23 -47.71 8.94
C GLY A 350 13.47 -47.94 7.45
N GLN A 351 14.23 -49.00 7.12
CA GLN A 351 14.27 -49.84 5.91
C GLN A 351 14.16 -49.23 4.48
N ARG A 352 14.01 -47.92 4.29
CA ARG A 352 13.87 -47.26 2.98
C ARG A 352 15.24 -46.73 2.53
N ARG A 353 16.14 -47.64 2.15
CA ARG A 353 17.38 -47.23 1.47
C ARG A 353 17.03 -46.78 0.05
N ILE A 354 17.28 -45.52 -0.25
CA ILE A 354 17.13 -44.94 -1.59
C ILE A 354 18.50 -44.99 -2.27
N ASP A 355 18.56 -45.42 -3.54
CA ASP A 355 19.80 -45.45 -4.33
C ASP A 355 20.05 -44.09 -5.01
N GLY A 356 20.29 -43.06 -4.19
CA GLY A 356 20.47 -41.67 -4.62
C GLY A 356 20.85 -40.75 -3.46
N LEU A 357 21.00 -39.46 -3.75
CA LEU A 357 21.07 -38.40 -2.74
C LEU A 357 19.73 -37.66 -2.73
N ASN A 358 19.20 -37.41 -1.54
CA ASN A 358 18.07 -36.51 -1.31
C ASN A 358 18.55 -35.35 -0.43
N GLU A 359 18.44 -34.14 -0.94
CA GLU A 359 18.92 -32.92 -0.29
C GLU A 359 17.84 -31.84 -0.41
N GLU A 360 17.89 -30.79 0.40
CA GLU A 360 16.90 -29.72 0.32
C GLU A 360 17.46 -28.34 0.65
N TYR A 361 16.84 -27.32 0.08
CA TYR A 361 16.93 -25.94 0.59
C TYR A 361 15.73 -25.68 1.49
N LEU A 362 16.01 -25.16 2.69
CA LEU A 362 15.02 -24.77 3.67
C LEU A 362 15.24 -23.32 4.04
N THR A 363 14.16 -22.53 3.98
CA THR A 363 14.12 -21.14 4.43
C THR A 363 12.83 -20.91 5.20
N GLU A 364 12.88 -20.25 6.36
CA GLU A 364 11.69 -19.73 7.02
C GLU A 364 11.76 -18.21 7.11
N SER A 365 11.01 -17.53 6.23
CA SER A 365 11.06 -16.07 6.11
C SER A 365 9.73 -15.42 5.75
N GLY A 366 9.67 -14.10 5.88
CA GLY A 366 8.53 -13.26 5.52
C GLY A 366 8.94 -11.79 5.43
N LEU A 367 7.99 -10.95 5.03
CA LEU A 367 8.18 -9.51 4.94
C LEU A 367 7.50 -8.79 6.10
N GLU A 368 8.22 -7.84 6.69
CA GLU A 368 7.64 -6.79 7.51
C GLU A 368 7.37 -5.57 6.63
N PHE A 369 6.15 -5.05 6.76
CA PHE A 369 5.68 -3.90 6.02
C PHE A 369 5.55 -2.70 6.94
N GLY A 370 6.04 -1.56 6.48
CA GLY A 370 5.78 -0.26 7.09
C GLY A 370 4.41 0.31 6.68
N LEU A 371 4.40 1.53 6.17
CA LEU A 371 3.17 2.25 5.80
C LEU A 371 2.70 1.91 4.37
N PRO A 372 1.49 1.34 4.19
CA PRO A 372 0.97 0.96 2.87
C PRO A 372 0.71 2.17 1.96
N GLN A 373 0.36 3.32 2.54
CA GLN A 373 0.06 4.56 1.80
C GLN A 373 1.26 5.10 1.00
N LYS A 374 2.48 4.66 1.30
CA LYS A 374 3.71 5.06 0.60
C LYS A 374 3.98 4.22 -0.65
N CYS A 375 3.31 3.08 -0.77
CA CYS A 375 3.42 2.16 -1.90
C CYS A 375 2.13 2.22 -2.74
N ALA A 376 2.22 1.75 -3.99
CA ALA A 376 1.09 1.74 -4.89
C ALA A 376 1.18 0.61 -5.90
N VAL A 377 0.02 0.16 -6.38
CA VAL A 377 -0.10 -0.82 -7.47
C VAL A 377 -0.89 -0.17 -8.59
N LEU A 378 -0.33 -0.24 -9.79
CA LEU A 378 -0.98 0.28 -10.98
C LEU A 378 -1.02 -0.80 -12.05
N ASN A 379 -2.13 -0.85 -12.80
CA ASN A 379 -2.34 -1.83 -13.83
C ASN A 379 -2.99 -1.21 -15.08
N GLY A 380 -2.99 -1.95 -16.19
CA GLY A 380 -3.62 -1.49 -17.43
C GLY A 380 -2.83 -0.41 -18.17
N VAL A 381 -1.58 -0.14 -17.79
CA VAL A 381 -0.78 0.93 -18.40
C VAL A 381 -0.40 0.58 -19.83
N GLY A 382 -0.77 1.43 -20.78
CA GLY A 382 -0.56 1.17 -22.21
C GLY A 382 -1.67 0.38 -22.88
N LEU A 383 -2.80 0.14 -22.21
CA LEU A 383 -3.98 -0.51 -22.76
C LEU A 383 -5.14 0.50 -22.86
N ASP A 384 -6.02 0.27 -23.83
CA ASP A 384 -7.23 1.08 -24.01
C ASP A 384 -8.30 0.67 -23.00
N ASN A 385 -9.15 1.61 -22.60
CA ASN A 385 -10.26 1.36 -21.69
C ASN A 385 -11.55 1.14 -22.51
N ASP A 386 -11.98 -0.11 -22.58
CA ASP A 386 -13.18 -0.55 -23.32
C ASP A 386 -14.46 -0.61 -22.46
N LEU A 387 -14.43 -0.10 -21.22
CA LEU A 387 -15.53 -0.21 -20.25
C LEU A 387 -16.79 0.56 -20.64
#